data_AF-A0A7J7P863-F1
#
_entry.id   AF-A0A7J7P863-F1
#
_cell.length_a   1.000
_cell.length_b   1.000
_cell.length_c   1.000
_cell.angle_alpha   90.00
_cell.angle_beta   90.00
_cell.angle_gamma   90.00
#
_symmetry.space_group_name_H-M   'P 1'
#
loop_
_entity.id
_entity.type
_entity.pdbx_description
1 polymer ?
#
loop_
_entity_poly.entity_id
_entity_poly.type
_entity_poly.pdbx_seq_one_letter_code
_entity_poly.pdbx_strand_id
1 'polypeptide(L)'
;MAMRAGDVANPVNLLGVALIQPYFWGKERIGPEGVLDADKLIVPNKMWTFAYPSTIGHDDPLVNPFAAEAPSLSDLGCTLVLVFITDQDVYRDRGWLYYETLRKTDWRQKEKIKCFISSAQLLGRLWT
;
A
#
# COMPACT_ATOMS: atom_id res chain seq x y z
N MET A 1 2.64 8.66 4.27
CA MET A 1 1.27 8.25 3.86
C MET A 1 0.22 9.18 4.47
N ALA A 2 -0.99 9.20 3.90
CA ALA A 2 -2.15 9.99 4.36
C ALA A 2 -2.55 9.76 5.83
N MET A 3 -2.07 8.68 6.45
CA MET A 3 -2.25 8.39 7.89
C MET A 3 -1.74 9.48 8.84
N ARG A 4 -0.89 10.42 8.39
CA ARG A 4 -0.46 11.57 9.20
C ARG A 4 -1.24 12.85 8.94
N ALA A 5 -2.15 12.85 7.96
CA ALA A 5 -2.98 14.00 7.66
C ALA A 5 -4.29 13.92 8.46
N GLY A 6 -4.70 15.03 9.06
CA GLY A 6 -5.87 15.08 9.95
C GLY A 6 -5.55 14.79 11.42
N ASP A 7 -4.27 14.67 11.79
CA ASP A 7 -3.83 14.69 13.20
C ASP A 7 -4.10 16.09 13.81
N VAL A 8 -4.25 16.15 15.13
CA VAL A 8 -4.49 17.40 15.90
C VAL A 8 -3.44 18.46 15.58
N ALA A 9 -2.20 18.04 15.30
CA ALA A 9 -1.10 18.92 14.91
C ALA A 9 -1.21 19.47 13.47
N ASN A 10 -1.97 18.82 12.57
CA ASN A 10 -2.11 19.18 11.16
C ASN A 10 -3.57 19.04 10.72
N PRO A 11 -4.43 20.05 10.96
CA PRO A 11 -5.88 20.00 10.73
C PRO A 11 -6.27 20.12 9.24
N VAL A 12 -5.66 19.28 8.41
CA VAL A 12 -5.96 19.17 6.99
C VAL A 12 -7.02 18.10 6.81
N ASN A 13 -8.19 18.51 6.33
CA ASN A 13 -9.26 17.59 5.94
C ASN A 13 -8.97 17.03 4.54
N LEU A 14 -8.48 15.79 4.46
CA LEU A 14 -8.31 15.11 3.19
C LEU A 14 -9.66 14.58 2.70
N LEU A 15 -10.07 15.00 1.49
CA LEU A 15 -11.24 14.41 0.85
C LEU A 15 -11.03 12.90 0.64
N GLY A 16 -9.87 12.52 0.12
CA GLY A 16 -9.54 11.12 -0.13
C GLY A 16 -8.09 10.91 -0.55
N VAL A 17 -7.74 9.64 -0.73
CA VAL A 17 -6.44 9.20 -1.26
C VAL A 17 -6.66 8.21 -2.40
N ALA A 18 -5.84 8.32 -3.44
CA ALA A 18 -5.72 7.33 -4.49
C ALA A 18 -4.32 6.70 -4.42
N LEU A 19 -4.27 5.39 -4.20
CA LEU A 19 -3.07 4.58 -4.14
C LEU A 19 -2.95 3.80 -5.45
N ILE A 20 -2.03 4.20 -6.33
CA ILE A 20 -1.81 3.56 -7.63
C ILE A 20 -0.52 2.76 -7.53
N GLN A 21 -0.62 1.43 -7.60
CA GLN A 21 0.50 0.49 -7.42
C GLN A 21 1.36 0.88 -6.20
N PRO A 22 0.75 0.94 -5.00
CA PRO A 22 1.44 1.47 -3.83
C PRO A 22 2.67 0.64 -3.52
N TYR A 23 3.81 1.31 -3.43
CA TYR A 23 5.06 0.71 -2.97
C TYR A 23 4.99 0.52 -1.46
N PHE A 24 4.33 -0.56 -1.04
CA PHE A 24 4.45 -1.07 0.33
C PHE A 24 5.51 -2.15 0.35
N TRP A 25 6.19 -2.27 1.48
CA TRP A 25 7.19 -3.30 1.69
C TRP A 25 7.17 -3.78 3.12
N GLY A 26 7.90 -4.86 3.40
CA GLY A 26 7.97 -5.47 4.72
C GLY A 26 9.07 -6.52 4.74
N LYS A 27 9.52 -6.87 5.94
CA LYS A 27 10.53 -7.92 6.11
C LYS A 27 10.01 -9.28 5.67
N GLU A 28 8.77 -9.60 6.03
CA GLU A 28 8.10 -10.84 5.62
C GLU A 28 7.58 -10.74 4.18
N ARG A 29 7.81 -11.80 3.40
CA ARG A 29 7.36 -11.91 2.01
C ARG A 29 5.91 -12.36 1.96
N ILE A 30 5.15 -11.77 1.04
CA ILE A 30 3.79 -12.22 0.75
C ILE A 30 3.58 -12.41 -0.75
N GLY A 31 2.70 -13.36 -1.08
CA GLY A 31 2.25 -13.56 -2.46
C GLY A 31 3.40 -13.77 -3.46
N PRO A 32 3.43 -13.02 -4.58
CA PRO A 32 4.43 -13.19 -5.64
C PRO A 32 5.86 -12.84 -5.20
N GLU A 33 6.06 -12.13 -4.09
CA GLU A 33 7.40 -11.80 -3.58
C GLU A 33 8.18 -13.03 -3.12
N GLY A 34 7.48 -14.06 -2.63
CA GLY A 34 8.09 -15.27 -2.07
C GLY A 34 8.69 -16.20 -3.12
N VAL A 35 8.34 -16.02 -4.39
CA VAL A 35 8.82 -16.83 -5.52
C VAL A 35 9.80 -16.07 -6.42
N LEU A 36 10.18 -14.85 -6.04
CA LEU A 36 11.17 -14.07 -6.77
C LEU A 36 12.58 -14.62 -6.58
N ASP A 37 13.33 -14.67 -7.69
CA ASP A 37 14.76 -14.94 -7.66
C ASP A 37 15.50 -13.87 -6.85
N ALA A 38 16.64 -14.25 -6.26
CA ALA A 38 17.46 -13.36 -5.43
C ALA A 38 17.81 -12.05 -6.15
N ASP A 39 18.11 -12.11 -7.45
CA ASP A 39 18.45 -10.94 -8.27
C ASP A 39 17.27 -9.96 -8.41
N LYS A 40 16.04 -10.48 -8.53
CA LYS A 40 14.82 -9.66 -8.62
C LYS A 40 14.48 -9.00 -7.28
N LEU A 41 14.99 -9.53 -6.17
CA LEU A 41 14.80 -8.96 -4.84
C LEU A 41 15.83 -7.87 -4.49
N ILE A 42 16.93 -7.74 -5.24
CA ILE A 42 17.99 -6.75 -4.94
C ILE A 42 17.41 -5.33 -4.95
N VAL A 43 16.70 -4.96 -6.02
CA VAL A 43 16.15 -3.61 -6.15
C VAL A 43 15.10 -3.35 -5.08
N PRO A 44 14.06 -4.17 -4.89
CA PRO A 44 13.09 -3.95 -3.83
C PRO A 44 13.69 -3.88 -2.41
N ASN A 45 14.72 -4.68 -2.10
CA ASN A 45 15.39 -4.64 -0.80
C ASN A 45 16.32 -3.44 -0.60
N LYS A 46 16.86 -2.86 -1.68
CA LYS A 46 17.73 -1.68 -1.57
C LYS A 46 17.01 -0.37 -1.82
N MET A 47 15.88 -0.39 -2.52
CA MET A 47 15.15 0.82 -2.90
C MET A 47 14.71 1.62 -1.67
N TRP A 48 14.15 0.96 -0.66
CA TRP A 48 13.70 1.66 0.54
C TRP A 48 14.85 2.27 1.34
N THR A 49 15.92 1.52 1.57
CA THR A 49 17.10 2.02 2.31
C THR A 49 17.86 3.07 1.52
N PHE A 50 17.82 3.02 0.19
CA PHE A 50 18.34 4.08 -0.67
C PHE A 50 17.50 5.36 -0.58
N ALA A 51 16.17 5.25 -0.66
CA ALA A 51 15.25 6.39 -0.60
C ALA A 51 15.17 7.03 0.80
N TYR A 52 15.30 6.22 1.86
CA TYR A 52 15.25 6.66 3.24
C TYR A 52 16.40 6.04 4.08
N PRO A 53 17.62 6.59 4.00
CA PRO A 53 18.80 5.99 4.64
C PRO A 53 18.76 5.91 6.17
N SER A 54 17.98 6.78 6.82
CA SER A 54 17.79 6.80 8.27
C SER A 54 16.66 5.87 8.74
N THR A 55 16.18 4.97 7.87
CA THR A 55 15.13 4.02 8.21
C THR A 55 15.54 3.04 9.31
N ILE A 56 14.56 2.54 10.05
CA ILE A 56 14.75 1.40 10.96
C ILE A 56 14.71 0.03 10.24
N GLY A 57 14.54 0.03 8.92
CA GLY A 57 14.57 -1.15 8.07
C GLY A 57 13.29 -1.34 7.26
N HIS A 58 13.00 -2.58 6.87
CA HIS A 58 11.85 -2.87 6.00
C HIS A 58 10.49 -2.85 6.70
N ASP A 59 10.47 -2.88 8.04
CA ASP A 59 9.25 -2.71 8.85
C ASP A 59 9.16 -1.29 9.43
N ASP A 60 9.81 -0.33 8.80
CA ASP A 60 9.58 1.08 9.09
C ASP A 60 8.12 1.45 8.73
N PRO A 61 7.34 2.06 9.64
CA PRO A 61 5.95 2.46 9.39
C PRO A 61 5.72 3.31 8.15
N LEU A 62 6.77 3.97 7.63
CA LEU A 62 6.69 4.77 6.42
C LEU A 62 6.58 3.92 5.13
N VAL A 63 7.08 2.68 5.14
CA VAL A 63 7.00 1.75 4.00
C VAL A 63 6.10 0.54 4.28
N ASN A 64 6.00 0.13 5.54
CA ASN A 64 5.17 -0.97 5.98
C ASN A 64 3.99 -0.45 6.83
N PRO A 65 2.79 -0.25 6.27
CA PRO A 65 1.61 0.16 7.04
C PRO A 65 1.11 -0.91 8.03
N PHE A 66 1.70 -2.11 8.04
CA PHE A 66 1.35 -3.22 8.93
C PHE A 66 2.45 -3.53 9.95
N ALA A 67 3.49 -2.69 10.03
CA ALA A 67 4.49 -2.80 11.08
C ALA A 67 3.84 -2.62 12.46
N ALA A 68 4.43 -3.23 13.50
CA ALA A 68 3.91 -3.15 14.86
C ALA A 68 3.72 -1.71 15.37
N GLU A 69 4.65 -0.82 15.00
CA GLU A 69 4.64 0.60 15.39
C GLU A 69 3.91 1.50 14.38
N ALA A 70 3.22 0.91 13.39
CA ALA A 70 2.45 1.69 12.42
C ALA A 70 1.15 2.21 13.05
N PRO A 71 0.73 3.44 12.73
CA PRO A 71 -0.60 3.93 13.10
C PRO A 71 -1.70 3.00 12.58
N SER A 72 -2.80 2.89 13.31
CA SER A 72 -3.92 2.07 12.88
C SER A 72 -4.53 2.61 11.58
N LEU A 73 -4.85 1.72 10.66
CA LEU A 73 -5.59 2.07 9.43
C LEU A 73 -6.99 2.65 9.75
N SER A 74 -7.56 2.35 10.92
CA SER A 74 -8.82 2.96 11.39
C SER A 74 -8.74 4.48 11.56
N ASP A 75 -7.52 5.01 11.69
CA ASP A 75 -7.27 6.41 12.05
C ASP A 75 -6.98 7.27 10.81
N LEU A 76 -7.18 6.72 9.61
CA LEU A 76 -7.06 7.46 8.35
C LEU A 76 -7.96 8.71 8.36
N GLY A 77 -7.35 9.89 8.39
CA GLY A 77 -8.02 11.20 8.40
C GLY A 77 -8.63 11.63 7.06
N CYS A 78 -8.87 10.70 6.13
CA CYS A 78 -9.53 10.98 4.86
C CYS A 78 -10.92 10.36 4.80
N THR A 79 -11.72 10.70 3.78
CA THR A 79 -13.11 10.19 3.65
C THR A 79 -13.32 9.23 2.49
N LEU A 80 -12.31 9.02 1.63
CA LEU A 80 -12.39 8.19 0.44
C LEU A 80 -11.02 7.52 0.20
N VAL A 81 -11.02 6.21 -0.06
CA VAL A 81 -9.80 5.46 -0.36
C VAL A 81 -10.00 4.70 -1.66
N LEU A 82 -9.18 5.00 -2.66
CA LEU A 82 -9.10 4.26 -3.91
C LEU A 82 -7.77 3.53 -3.96
N VAL A 83 -7.79 2.23 -4.26
CA VAL A 83 -6.61 1.39 -4.43
C VAL A 83 -6.62 0.82 -5.84
N PHE A 84 -5.54 1.01 -6.60
CA PHE A 84 -5.37 0.49 -7.95
C PHE A 84 -4.17 -0.46 -7.95
N ILE A 85 -4.41 -1.72 -8.28
CA ILE A 85 -3.38 -2.76 -8.37
C ILE A 85 -3.48 -3.47 -9.72
N THR A 86 -2.40 -4.16 -10.14
CA THR A 86 -2.39 -4.92 -11.38
C THR A 86 -1.74 -6.29 -11.20
N ASP A 87 -2.07 -7.25 -12.06
CA ASP A 87 -1.55 -8.62 -11.98
C ASP A 87 -0.04 -8.72 -12.24
N GLN A 88 0.56 -7.79 -13.00
CA GLN A 88 2.00 -7.76 -13.27
C GLN A 88 2.84 -7.08 -12.19
N ASP A 89 2.21 -6.48 -11.18
CA ASP A 89 2.93 -5.77 -10.13
C ASP A 89 3.28 -6.72 -8.98
N VAL A 90 4.57 -6.81 -8.65
CA VAL A 90 5.03 -7.66 -7.54
C VAL A 90 4.55 -7.15 -6.17
N TYR A 91 4.21 -5.87 -6.05
CA TYR A 91 3.67 -5.29 -4.82
C TYR A 91 2.15 -5.41 -4.70
N ARG A 92 1.48 -5.98 -5.72
CA ARG A 92 0.02 -6.11 -5.81
C ARG A 92 -0.60 -6.64 -4.52
N ASP A 93 -0.03 -7.70 -3.97
CA ASP A 93 -0.60 -8.39 -2.82
C ASP A 93 -0.51 -7.54 -1.54
N ARG A 94 0.44 -6.62 -1.46
CA ARG A 94 0.49 -5.63 -0.37
C ARG A 94 -0.56 -4.55 -0.53
N GLY A 95 -0.78 -4.07 -1.76
CA GLY A 95 -1.89 -3.16 -2.06
C GLY A 95 -3.25 -3.81 -1.75
N TRP A 96 -3.39 -5.11 -2.08
CA TRP A 96 -4.57 -5.90 -1.72
C TRP A 96 -4.71 -6.07 -0.20
N LEU A 97 -3.62 -6.39 0.51
CA LEU A 97 -3.60 -6.51 1.97
C LEU A 97 -4.01 -5.21 2.64
N TYR A 98 -3.59 -4.05 2.12
CA TYR A 98 -4.00 -2.74 2.62
C TYR A 98 -5.50 -2.54 2.49
N TYR A 99 -6.04 -2.81 1.31
CA TYR A 99 -7.47 -2.72 1.04
C TYR A 99 -8.29 -3.63 1.98
N GLU A 100 -7.91 -4.91 2.09
CA GLU A 100 -8.62 -5.89 2.91
C GLU A 100 -8.52 -5.60 4.41
N THR A 101 -7.33 -5.19 4.88
CA THR A 101 -7.13 -4.81 6.29
C THR A 101 -7.99 -3.59 6.63
N LEU A 102 -7.93 -2.53 5.81
CA LEU A 102 -8.73 -1.32 6.04
C LEU A 102 -10.23 -1.62 6.09
N ARG A 103 -10.75 -2.49 5.21
CA ARG A 103 -12.16 -2.91 5.23
C ARG A 103 -12.58 -3.63 6.51
N LYS A 104 -11.64 -4.31 7.18
CA LYS A 104 -11.88 -5.07 8.40
C LYS A 104 -11.75 -4.21 9.66
N THR A 105 -11.05 -3.08 9.60
CA THR A 105 -10.99 -2.10 10.71
C THR A 105 -12.32 -1.39 10.93
N ASP A 106 -12.45 -0.62 12.00
CA ASP A 106 -13.59 0.25 12.29
C ASP A 106 -13.53 1.64 11.63
N TRP A 107 -12.78 1.78 10.53
CA TRP A 107 -12.75 3.02 9.76
C TRP A 107 -14.15 3.48 9.36
N ARG A 108 -14.47 4.75 9.58
CA ARG A 108 -15.86 5.26 9.58
C ARG A 108 -16.53 5.23 8.20
N GLN A 109 -15.76 5.26 7.11
CA GLN A 109 -16.25 5.42 5.74
C GLN A 109 -16.09 4.15 4.90
N LYS A 110 -16.32 2.95 5.46
CA LYS A 110 -16.04 1.64 4.79
C LYS A 110 -16.65 1.53 3.39
N GLU A 111 -17.80 2.14 3.15
CA GLU A 111 -18.49 2.17 1.85
C GLU A 111 -17.76 2.99 0.77
N LYS A 112 -16.81 3.83 1.17
CA LYS A 112 -15.96 4.67 0.31
C LYS A 112 -14.57 4.07 0.10
N ILE A 113 -14.36 2.79 0.43
CA ILE A 113 -13.16 2.06 0.06
C ILE A 113 -13.43 1.32 -1.26
N LYS A 114 -12.65 1.63 -2.31
CA LYS A 114 -12.73 0.91 -3.60
C LYS A 114 -11.36 0.37 -4.00
N CYS A 115 -11.34 -0.86 -4.49
CA CYS A 115 -10.16 -1.47 -5.08
C CYS A 115 -10.44 -1.79 -6.55
N PHE A 116 -9.51 -1.40 -7.42
CA PHE A 116 -9.53 -1.67 -8.85
C PHE A 116 -8.35 -2.57 -9.19
N ILE A 117 -8.65 -3.69 -9.83
CA ILE A 117 -7.63 -4.65 -10.27
C ILE A 117 -7.62 -4.64 -11.79
N SER A 118 -6.51 -4.18 -12.37
CA SER A 118 -6.28 -4.27 -13.80
C SER A 118 -5.60 -5.59 -14.13
N SER A 119 -6.20 -6.38 -15.02
CA SER A 119 -5.55 -7.58 -15.56
C SER A 119 -5.07 -7.32 -16.98
N ALA A 120 -3.83 -7.71 -17.27
CA ALA A 120 -3.25 -7.65 -18.60
C ALA A 120 -4.06 -8.47 -19.63
N GLN A 121 -4.80 -9.49 -19.19
CA GLN A 121 -5.68 -10.31 -20.05
C GLN A 121 -6.90 -9.53 -20.58
N LEU A 122 -7.34 -8.48 -19.88
CA LEU A 122 -8.50 -7.67 -20.27
C LEU A 122 -8.13 -6.53 -21.24
N LEU A 123 -6.91 -6.00 -21.14
CA LEU A 123 -6.42 -4.94 -22.02
C LEU A 123 -6.05 -5.45 -23.43
N GLY A 124 -5.64 -6.71 -23.55
CA GLY A 124 -5.37 -7.35 -24.85
C GLY A 124 -6.61 -7.54 -25.74
N ARG A 125 -7.82 -7.40 -25.20
CA ARG A 125 -9.10 -7.51 -25.94
C ARG A 125 -9.67 -6.18 -26.43
N LEU A 126 -9.07 -5.05 -26.04
CA LEU A 126 -9.56 -3.72 -26.40
C LEU A 126 -8.73 -3.07 -27.52
N TRP A 127 -7.65 -3.72 -27.96
CA TRP A 127 -6.72 -3.21 -28.98
C TRP A 127 -6.35 -4.26 -30.05
N THR A 128 -7.22 -5.24 -30.30
CA THR A 128 -7.18 -6.19 -31.44
C THR A 128 -8.56 -6.27 -32.07
#